data_AF-A0AAW7D0R7-F1
#
_entry.id   AF-A0AAW7D0R7-F1
#
_cell.length_a   1.000
_cell.length_b   1.000
_cell.length_c   1.000
_cell.angle_alpha   90.00
_cell.angle_beta   90.00
_cell.angle_gamma   90.00
#
_symmetry.space_group_name_H-M   'P 1'
#
loop_
_entity.id
_entity.type
_entity.pdbx_description
1 polymer ?
#
loop_
_entity_poly.entity_id
_entity_poly.type
_entity_poly.pdbx_seq_one_letter_code
_entity_poly.pdbx_strand_id
1 'polypeptide(L)' 'MTVNQLKGKLGELELWLKSNGVHPNYSLVLQDKQRLEKQLKERENESKL' A
#
# COMPACT_ATOMS: atom_id res chain seq x y z
N MET A 1 5.21 -6.91 -8.95
CA MET A 1 5.78 -6.86 -7.59
C MET A 1 5.48 -8.18 -6.90
N THR A 2 6.44 -8.72 -6.14
CA THR A 2 6.21 -9.87 -5.26
C THR A 2 5.40 -9.46 -4.03
N VAL A 3 4.82 -10.43 -3.32
CA VAL A 3 4.12 -10.20 -2.04
C VAL A 3 5.00 -9.44 -1.04
N ASN A 4 6.29 -9.79 -0.95
CA ASN A 4 7.23 -9.11 -0.06
C ASN A 4 7.48 -7.65 -0.48
N GLN A 5 7.59 -7.38 -1.78
CA GLN A 5 7.71 -6.01 -2.29
C GLN A 5 6.46 -5.18 -2.01
N LEU A 6 5.26 -5.77 -2.14
CA LEU A 6 4.00 -5.10 -1.80
C LEU A 6 3.92 -4.76 -0.32
N LYS A 7 4.28 -5.71 0.57
CA LYS A 7 4.30 -5.49 2.02
C LYS A 7 5.30 -4.39 2.41
N GLY A 8 6.50 -4.39 1.83
CA GLY A 8 7.49 -3.34 2.06
C GLY A 8 6.98 -1.96 1.66
N LYS A 9 6.44 -1.83 0.44
CA LYS A 9 5.92 -0.56 -0.06
C LYS A 9 4.72 -0.05 0.73
N LEU A 10 3.83 -0.94 1.17
CA LEU A 10 2.71 -0.57 2.04
C LEU A 10 3.18 -0.02 3.39
N GLY A 11 4.24 -0.60 3.97
CA GLY A 11 4.84 -0.09 5.20
C GLY A 11 5.41 1.32 5.04
N GLU A 12 6.11 1.58 3.93
CA GLU A 12 6.65 2.92 3.62
C GLU A 12 5.54 3.96 3.47
N LEU A 13 4.49 3.64 2.72
CA LEU A 13 3.34 4.54 2.52
C LEU A 13 2.60 4.80 3.83
N GLU A 14 2.46 3.79 4.70
CA GLU A 14 1.82 3.97 5.99
C GLU A 14 2.62 4.89 6.91
N LEU A 15 3.95 4.74 6.96
CA LEU A 15 4.82 5.61 7.73
C LEU A 15 4.77 7.05 7.20
N TRP A 16 4.78 7.20 5.88
CA TRP A 16 4.66 8.50 5.23
C TRP A 16 3.33 9.17 5.58
N LEU A 17 2.21 8.48 5.47
CA LEU A 17 0.88 9.02 5.79
C LEU A 17 0.76 9.43 7.26
N LYS A 18 1.31 8.64 8.19
CA LYS A 18 1.35 8.98 9.63
C LYS A 18 2.08 10.29 9.90
N SER A 19 3.12 10.58 9.13
CA SER A 19 3.98 11.76 9.33
C SER A 19 3.54 12.98 8.51
N ASN A 20 2.68 12.81 7.50
CA ASN A 20 2.38 13.82 6.48
C ASN A 20 0.88 14.14 6.34
N GLY A 21 0.13 14.11 7.45
CA GLY A 21 -1.33 14.28 7.45
C GLY A 21 -1.88 15.57 6.81
N VAL A 22 -1.06 16.61 6.67
CA VAL A 22 -1.43 17.90 6.05
C VAL A 22 -0.78 18.13 4.68
N HIS A 23 -0.07 17.14 4.14
CA HIS A 23 0.64 17.28 2.88
C HIS A 23 -0.35 17.34 1.69
N PRO A 24 -0.15 18.21 0.68
CA PRO A 24 -1.06 18.33 -0.47
C PRO A 24 -1.34 17.01 -1.20
N ASN A 25 -0.33 16.13 -1.24
CA ASN A 25 -0.43 14.81 -1.88
C ASN A 25 -0.99 13.71 -0.96
N TYR A 26 -1.46 14.02 0.25
CA TYR A 26 -1.92 13.00 1.20
C TYR A 26 -2.98 12.08 0.60
N SER A 27 -4.00 12.65 -0.03
CA SER A 27 -5.08 11.88 -0.67
C SER A 27 -4.59 10.98 -1.80
N LEU A 28 -3.62 11.44 -2.59
CA LEU A 28 -3.03 10.65 -3.67
C LEU A 28 -2.25 9.45 -3.12
N VAL A 29 -1.45 9.68 -2.07
CA VAL A 29 -0.68 8.62 -1.41
C VAL A 29 -1.60 7.61 -0.71
N LEU A 30 -2.69 8.08 -0.11
CA LEU A 30 -3.71 7.23 0.48
C LEU A 30 -4.38 6.33 -0.57
N GLN A 31 -4.72 6.89 -1.73
CA GLN A 31 -5.27 6.11 -2.85
C GLN A 31 -4.28 5.06 -3.37
N ASP A 32 -2.99 5.41 -3.50
CA ASP A 32 -1.98 4.43 -3.91
C ASP A 32 -1.82 3.29 -2.90
N LYS A 33 -1.84 3.62 -1.59
CA LYS A 33 -1.85 2.62 -0.52
C LYS A 33 -3.04 1.66 -0.66
N GLN A 34 -4.26 2.17 -0.82
CA GLN A 34 -5.46 1.35 -0.97
C GLN A 34 -5.40 0.44 -2.22
N ARG A 35 -4.85 0.96 -3.33
CA ARG A 35 -4.65 0.16 -4.54
C ARG A 35 -3.68 -1.00 -4.30
N LEU A 36 -2.57 -0.75 -3.60
CA LEU A 36 -1.59 -1.77 -3.27
C LEU A 36 -2.12 -2.80 -2.26
N GLU A 37 -2.97 -2.39 -1.30
CA GLU A 37 -3.66 -3.31 -0.40
C GLU A 37 -4.57 -4.26 -1.16
N LYS A 38 -5.32 -3.76 -2.15
CA LYS A 38 -6.15 -4.58 -3.02
C LYS A 38 -5.32 -5.59 -3.80
N GLN A 39 -4.22 -5.14 -4.42
CA GLN A 39 -3.31 -6.02 -5.16
C GLN A 39 -2.69 -7.09 -4.25
N LEU A 40 -2.31 -6.74 -3.01
CA LEU A 40 -1.78 -7.70 -2.06
C LEU A 40 -2.82 -8.79 -1.75
N LYS A 41 -4.06 -8.39 -1.47
CA LYS A 41 -5.15 -9.33 -1.20
C LYS A 41 -5.42 -10.27 -2.37
N GLU A 42 -5.41 -9.75 -3.60
CA GLU A 42 -5.57 -10.55 -4.83
C GLU A 42 -4.43 -11.58 -4.95
N ARG A 43 -3.18 -11.17 -4.76
CA ARG A 43 -2.01 -12.07 -4.81
C ARG A 43 -2.00 -13.14 -3.72
N GLU A 44 -2.41 -12.78 -2.51
CA GLU A 44 -2.52 -13.73 -1.40
C GLU A 44 -3.67 -14.73 -1.60
N ASN A 45 -4.73 -14.34 -2.30
CA ASN A 45 -5.81 -15.24 -2.71
C ASN A 45 -5.40 -16.13 -3.88
N GLU A 46 -4.68 -15.61 -4.87
CA GLU A 46 -4.12 -16.39 -6.00
C GLU A 46 -3.15 -17.47 -5.51
N SER A 47 -2.34 -17.20 -4.47
CA SER A 47 -1.41 -18.19 -3.92
C SER A 47 -2.07 -19.26 -3.04
N LYS A 48 -3.35 -19.11 -2.71
CA LYS A 48 -4.13 -20.08 -1.90
C LYS A 48 -4.97 -21.04 -2.76
N LEU A 49 -5.13 -20.75 -4.05
CA LEU A 49 -5.76 -21.61 -5.06
C LEU A 49 -4.72 -22.54 -5.69
#